data_AF-A0A920KAN1-F1
#
_entry.id   AF-A0A920KAN1-F1
#
_cell.length_a   1.000
_cell.length_b   1.000
_cell.length_c   1.000
_cell.angle_alpha   90.00
_cell.angle_beta   90.00
_cell.angle_gamma   90.00
#
_symmetry.space_group_name_H-M   'P 1'
#
loop_
_entity.id
_entity.type
_entity.pdbx_description
1 polymer ?
#
loop_
_entity_poly.entity_id
_entity_poly.type
_entity_poly.pdbx_seq_one_letter_code
_entity_poly.pdbx_strand_id
1 'polypeptide(L)' 'MKDTRCTIRLILGDQLNKSIATLKDADPASDIILMTEVIEEVTYVKHHKLKIAFLFSAMRHFAKSLIEDGFDVAYTKAR' A
#
# COMPACT_ATOMS: atom_id res chain seq x y z
N MET A 1 -13.58 23.51 11.89
CA MET A 1 -13.34 23.36 10.44
C MET A 1 -12.28 22.28 10.27
N LYS A 2 -12.64 21.09 9.79
CA LYS A 2 -11.65 20.09 9.37
C LYS A 2 -10.96 20.68 8.14
N ASP A 3 -9.69 21.00 8.29
CA ASP A 3 -8.87 21.54 7.23
C ASP A 3 -8.93 20.59 6.02
N THR A 4 -9.21 21.12 4.83
CA THR A 4 -9.41 20.34 3.59
C THR A 4 -8.05 19.90 3.04
N ARG A 5 -7.24 19.24 3.87
CA ARG A 5 -5.91 18.73 3.50
C ARG A 5 -6.00 17.23 3.30
N CYS A 6 -5.97 16.81 2.05
CA CYS A 6 -5.89 15.42 1.64
C CYS A 6 -4.43 14.95 1.76
N THR A 7 -4.15 14.06 2.71
CA THR A 7 -2.80 13.52 2.92
C THR A 7 -2.62 12.24 2.09
N ILE A 8 -1.51 12.13 1.37
CA ILE A 8 -1.14 10.88 0.70
C ILE A 8 -0.30 10.05 1.67
N ARG A 9 -0.79 8.85 1.99
CA ARG A 9 -0.20 7.88 2.91
C ARG A 9 0.46 6.76 2.10
N LEU A 10 1.79 6.82 1.94
CA LEU A 10 2.53 5.80 1.19
C LEU A 10 2.72 4.51 2.02
N ILE A 11 2.39 3.36 1.44
CA ILE A 11 2.68 2.03 2.00
C ILE A 11 3.49 1.20 1.00
N LEU A 12 4.65 0.73 1.43
CA LEU A 12 5.56 -0.12 0.66
C LEU A 12 5.23 -1.61 0.80
N GLY A 13 5.82 -2.45 -0.06
CA GLY A 13 5.54 -3.89 -0.08
C GLY A 13 5.99 -4.65 1.17
N ASP A 14 6.95 -4.13 1.93
CA ASP A 14 7.45 -4.68 3.19
C ASP A 14 6.69 -4.16 4.43
N GLN A 15 5.74 -3.25 4.24
CA GLN A 15 5.04 -2.50 5.28
C GLN A 15 3.60 -2.97 5.53
N LEU A 16 3.25 -4.20 5.11
CA LEU A 16 1.88 -4.74 5.11
C LEU A 16 1.37 -5.10 6.51
N ASN A 17 1.19 -4.10 7.36
CA ASN A 17 0.74 -4.21 8.74
C ASN A 17 -0.24 -3.08 9.07
N LYS A 18 -1.44 -3.41 9.56
CA LYS A 18 -2.48 -2.42 9.93
C LYS A 18 -2.04 -1.50 11.08
N SER A 19 -1.08 -1.91 11.90
CA SER A 19 -0.54 -1.13 13.03
C SER A 19 0.68 -0.28 12.66
N ILE A 20 1.01 -0.14 11.38
CA ILE A 20 2.16 0.67 10.95
C ILE A 20 1.93 2.16 11.26
N ALA A 21 3.01 2.88 11.56
CA ALA A 21 2.97 4.30 11.90
C ALA A 21 2.18 5.15 10.88
N THR A 22 2.29 4.85 9.59
CA THR A 22 1.58 5.56 8.50
C THR A 22 0.06 5.52 8.65
N LEU A 23 -0.51 4.45 9.22
CA LEU A 23 -1.95 4.24 9.36
C LEU A 23 -2.51 4.67 10.72
N LYS A 24 -1.65 4.96 11.70
CA LYS A 24 -2.06 5.18 13.10
C LYS A 24 -3.06 6.33 13.28
N ASP A 25 -2.92 7.38 12.48
CA ASP A 25 -3.73 8.60 12.51
C ASP A 25 -4.33 8.92 11.13
N ALA A 26 -4.46 7.91 10.27
CA ALA A 26 -5.08 8.08 8.95
C ALA A 26 -6.59 8.31 9.08
N ASP A 27 -7.11 9.35 8.41
CA ASP A 27 -8.55 9.64 8.35
C ASP A 27 -9.15 9.10 7.04
N PRO A 28 -10.00 8.05 7.06
CA PRO A 28 -10.62 7.48 5.86
C PRO A 28 -11.44 8.49 5.04
N ALA A 29 -11.88 9.60 5.65
CA ALA A 29 -12.67 10.62 4.96
C ALA A 29 -11.83 11.64 4.17
N SER A 30 -10.52 11.72 4.40
CA SER A 30 -9.66 12.73 3.77
C SER A 30 -8.35 12.19 3.19
N ASP A 31 -7.85 11.07 3.70
CA ASP A 31 -6.54 10.55 3.34
C ASP A 31 -6.65 9.51 2.22
N ILE A 32 -5.65 9.49 1.34
CA ILE A 32 -5.51 8.51 0.27
C ILE A 32 -4.31 7.63 0.59
N ILE A 33 -4.52 6.32 0.63
CA ILE A 33 -3.44 5.35 0.75
C ILE A 33 -2.88 5.07 -0.64
N LEU A 34 -1.60 5.37 -0.85
CA LEU A 34 -0.88 5.07 -2.09
C LEU A 34 -0.08 3.78 -1.93
N MET A 35 -0.31 2.82 -2.83
CA MET A 35 0.45 1.59 -2.95
C MET A 35 0.85 1.36 -4.41
N THR A 36 2.10 0.94 -4.64
CA THR A 36 2.60 0.63 -5.98
C THR A 36 3.46 -0.62 -5.98
N GLU A 37 3.19 -1.52 -6.92
CA GLU A 37 4.06 -2.66 -7.21
C GLU A 37 5.28 -2.17 -8.03
N VAL A 38 6.38 -1.82 -7.35
CA VAL A 38 7.61 -1.34 -8.01
C VAL A 38 8.45 -2.53 -8.47
N ILE A 39 8.63 -2.71 -9.79
CA ILE A 39 9.43 -3.80 -10.37
C ILE A 39 10.94 -3.57 -10.18
N GLU A 40 11.38 -2.31 -10.14
CA GLU A 40 12.81 -1.95 -9.96
C GLU A 40 13.37 -2.44 -8.62
N GLU A 41 12.56 -2.41 -7.55
CA GLU A 41 12.86 -2.99 -6.24
C GLU A 41 13.03 -4.52 -6.27
N VAL A 42 12.50 -5.20 -7.31
CA VAL A 42 12.50 -6.67 -7.43
C VAL A 42 13.40 -7.21 -8.54
N THR A 43 14.09 -6.32 -9.27
CA THR A 43 14.98 -6.67 -10.39
C THR A 43 16.46 -6.40 -10.11
N TYR A 44 16.81 -5.68 -9.03
CA TYR A 44 18.21 -5.41 -8.65
C TYR A 44 19.00 -6.69 -8.24
N VAL A 45 18.30 -7.77 -7.87
CA VAL A 45 18.91 -9.07 -7.52
C VAL A 45 18.10 -10.18 -8.19
N LYS A 46 18.72 -11.33 -8.52
CA LYS A 46 17.98 -12.54 -8.94
C LYS A 46 17.05 -13.02 -7.83
N HIS A 47 15.88 -12.41 -7.68
CA HIS A 47 14.86 -12.88 -6.76
C HIS A 47 14.19 -14.10 -7.37
N HIS A 48 14.00 -15.14 -6.53
CA HIS A 48 13.25 -16.32 -6.92
C HIS A 48 11.82 -15.90 -7.29
N LYS A 49 11.31 -16.35 -8.46
CA LYS A 49 10.01 -15.92 -9.01
C LYS A 49 8.85 -16.01 -8.00
N LEU A 50 8.90 -17.02 -7.12
CA LEU A 50 7.93 -17.21 -6.04
C LEU A 50 7.90 -16.07 -5.01
N LYS A 51 9.04 -15.44 -4.71
CA LYS A 51 9.12 -14.31 -3.76
C LYS A 51 8.35 -13.10 -4.30
N ILE A 52 8.49 -12.83 -5.60
CA ILE A 52 7.81 -11.71 -6.29
C ILE A 52 6.29 -11.96 -6.31
N ALA A 53 5.88 -13.16 -6.72
CA ALA A 53 4.48 -13.54 -6.74
C ALA A 53 3.84 -13.48 -5.34
N PHE A 54 4.57 -13.94 -4.32
CA PHE A 54 4.14 -13.85 -2.92
C PHE A 54 3.96 -12.40 -2.48
N LEU A 55 4.96 -11.54 -2.73
CA LEU A 55 4.92 -10.14 -2.33
C LEU A 55 3.74 -9.39 -2.98
N PHE A 56 3.58 -9.49 -4.30
CA PHE A 56 2.47 -8.83 -5.00
C PHE A 56 1.12 -9.38 -4.56
N SER A 57 1.00 -10.69 -4.31
CA SER A 57 -0.22 -11.26 -3.74
C SER A 57 -0.52 -10.64 -2.37
N ALA A 58 0.46 -10.57 -1.48
CA ALA A 58 0.28 -9.97 -0.15
C ALA A 58 -0.13 -8.50 -0.24
N MET A 59 0.52 -7.71 -1.11
CA MET A 59 0.19 -6.30 -1.32
C MET A 59 -1.25 -6.12 -1.81
N ARG A 60 -1.70 -6.95 -2.77
CA ARG A 60 -3.08 -6.89 -3.31
C ARG A 60 -4.12 -7.23 -2.24
N HIS A 61 -3.86 -8.26 -1.44
CA HIS A 61 -4.75 -8.65 -0.34
C HIS A 61 -4.78 -7.56 0.75
N PHE A 62 -3.65 -6.96 1.06
CA PHE A 62 -3.57 -5.86 2.03
C PHE A 62 -4.35 -4.63 1.55
N ALA A 63 -4.17 -4.23 0.29
CA ALA A 63 -4.94 -3.14 -0.33
C ALA A 63 -6.45 -3.39 -0.25
N LYS A 64 -6.90 -4.61 -0.55
CA LYS A 64 -8.31 -5.01 -0.40
C LYS A 64 -8.80 -4.85 1.04
N SER A 65 -7.99 -5.28 2.02
CA SER A 65 -8.36 -5.17 3.43
C SER A 65 -8.49 -3.71 3.90
N LEU A 66 -7.70 -2.79 3.34
CA LEU A 66 -7.79 -1.36 3.65
C LEU A 66 -9.04 -0.72 3.03
N ILE A 67 -9.42 -1.15 1.81
CA ILE A 67 -10.69 -0.73 1.19
C ILE A 67 -11.88 -1.22 2.03
N GLU A 68 -11.82 -2.46 2.54
CA GLU A 68 -12.85 -3.02 3.43
C GLU A 68 -12.93 -2.26 4.77
N ASP A 69 -11.81 -1.71 5.26
CA ASP A 69 -11.77 -0.83 6.43
C ASP A 69 -12.26 0.61 6.13
N GLY A 70 -12.59 0.92 4.87
CA GLY A 70 -13.19 2.19 4.44
C GLY A 70 -12.22 3.24 3.92
N PHE A 71 -10.94 2.91 3.74
CA PHE A 71 -9.95 3.84 3.16
C PHE A 71 -10.08 3.96 1.65
N ASP A 72 -9.76 5.14 1.11
CA ASP A 72 -9.46 5.30 -0.30
C ASP A 72 -8.04 4.78 -0.59
N VAL A 73 -7.91 3.86 -1.54
CA VAL A 73 -6.64 3.19 -1.87
C VAL A 73 -6.32 3.35 -3.36
N ALA A 74 -5.33 4.19 -3.64
CA ALA A 74 -4.73 4.32 -4.96
C ALA A 74 -3.69 3.21 -5.17
N TYR A 75 -4.10 2.12 -5.83
CA TYR A 75 -3.23 0.96 -6.09
C TYR A 75 -2.76 0.91 -7.55
N THR A 76 -1.44 0.94 -7.78
CA THR A 76 -0.83 0.79 -9.11
C THR A 76 -0.15 -0.57 -9.24
N LYS A 77 -0.56 -1.36 -10.23
CA LYS A 77 0.06 -2.66 -10.57
C LYS A 77 1.36 -2.48 -11.36
N ALA A 78 2.26 -3.43 -11.20
CA ALA A 78 3.51 -3.57 -11.92
C ALA A 78 3.19 -3.73 -13.42
N ARG A 79 3.85 -2.94 -14.28
CA ARG A 79 3.71 -3.00 -15.74
C ARG A 79 4.85 -3.78 -16.38
#